data_AF-A0A523ZWA3-F1
#
_entry.id   AF-A0A523ZWA3-F1
#
_cell.length_a   1.000
_cell.length_b   1.000
_cell.length_c   1.000
_cell.angle_alpha   90.00
_cell.angle_beta   90.00
_cell.angle_gamma   90.00
#
_symmetry.space_group_name_H-M   'P 1'
#
loop_
_entity.id
_entity.type
_entity.pdbx_description
1 polymer ?
#
loop_
_entity_poly.entity_id
_entity_poly.type
_entity_poly.pdbx_seq_one_letter_code
_entity_poly.pdbx_strand_id
1 'polypeptide(L)'
;MNQGKNSVKADIKLRQKNRIWGLFFIILLLLPGNILANNFKLSDLTNKMAEISSLRDKVIQRQAQASKLIKQLSQTMVDLKEEIKGEKRKLRITSCQEAIRNPRIDYNIKLIQKILVYISRLNEKVQYLDIASEELAFLYQQAEDDLKILETLSDMKIEKLMGQINQTTHKYQSEAKGLSIDVNGIVLSPPEEIWNSIIANPKSG
;
A
#
# COMPACT_ATOMS: atom_id res chain seq x y z
N MET A 1 59.86 76.67 5.11
CA MET A 1 60.63 75.41 4.92
C MET A 1 60.36 74.57 6.17
N ASN A 2 59.52 73.53 6.22
CA ASN A 2 59.48 72.32 5.42
C ASN A 2 58.13 71.61 5.71
N GLN A 3 57.16 71.61 4.78
CA GLN A 3 55.98 70.75 4.84
C GLN A 3 55.99 69.86 3.60
N GLY A 4 56.27 68.57 3.77
CA GLY A 4 56.30 67.63 2.67
C GLY A 4 56.92 66.31 3.07
N LYS A 5 56.19 65.50 3.86
CA LYS A 5 56.50 64.05 4.02
C LYS A 5 55.41 63.19 4.68
N ASN A 6 54.25 63.74 5.05
CA ASN A 6 53.24 62.98 5.80
C ASN A 6 51.99 62.53 5.02
N SER A 7 51.79 62.93 3.75
CA SER A 7 50.59 62.52 3.00
C SER A 7 50.73 61.18 2.25
N VAL A 8 51.94 60.71 1.95
CA VAL A 8 52.13 59.49 1.12
C VAL A 8 51.92 58.18 1.90
N LYS A 9 52.09 58.18 3.23
CA LYS A 9 51.93 56.97 4.06
C LYS A 9 50.47 56.64 4.40
N ALA A 10 49.56 57.60 4.33
CA ALA A 10 48.14 57.38 4.66
C ALA A 10 47.39 56.68 3.50
N ASP A 11 47.72 57.02 2.26
CA ASP A 11 47.02 56.50 1.07
C ASP A 11 47.32 55.02 0.76
N ILE A 12 48.55 54.55 1.07
CA ILE A 12 48.94 53.16 0.82
C ILE A 12 48.25 52.20 1.80
N LYS A 13 47.99 52.65 3.04
CA LYS A 13 47.31 51.82 4.06
C LYS A 13 45.81 51.66 3.81
N LEU A 14 45.14 52.61 3.16
CA LEU A 14 43.71 52.51 2.85
C LEU A 14 43.42 51.60 1.65
N ARG A 15 44.35 51.50 0.69
CA ARG A 15 44.15 50.69 -0.54
C ARG A 15 44.31 49.17 -0.31
N GLN A 16 45.01 48.73 0.74
CA GLN A 16 45.13 47.31 1.09
C GLN A 16 43.97 46.78 1.94
N LYS A 17 43.36 47.61 2.79
CA LYS A 17 42.29 47.17 3.70
C LYS A 17 40.97 46.86 2.98
N ASN A 18 40.68 47.56 1.89
CA ASN A 18 39.48 47.35 1.08
C ASN A 18 39.63 46.26 0.00
N ARG A 19 40.84 45.74 -0.22
CA ARG A 19 41.09 44.64 -1.18
C ARG A 19 40.91 43.24 -0.57
N ILE A 20 41.08 43.12 0.75
CA ILE A 20 40.97 41.84 1.46
C ILE A 20 39.50 41.49 1.75
N TRP A 21 38.65 42.51 1.96
CA TRP A 21 37.21 42.30 2.19
C TRP A 21 36.44 41.89 0.93
N GLY A 22 36.85 42.37 -0.26
CA GLY A 22 36.23 41.98 -1.53
C GLY A 22 36.55 40.54 -1.98
N LEU A 23 37.68 39.97 -1.56
CA LEU A 23 38.05 38.59 -1.88
C LEU A 23 37.40 37.57 -0.91
N PHE A 24 37.12 37.95 0.34
CA PHE A 24 36.41 37.09 1.28
C PHE A 24 34.90 36.96 0.94
N PHE A 25 34.29 38.02 0.38
CA PHE A 25 32.90 37.99 -0.07
C PHE A 25 32.66 37.18 -1.35
N ILE A 26 33.69 36.99 -2.19
CA ILE A 26 33.60 36.17 -3.41
C ILE A 26 33.84 34.69 -3.09
N ILE A 27 34.61 34.35 -2.04
CA ILE A 27 34.79 32.96 -1.59
C ILE A 27 33.54 32.44 -0.85
N LEU A 28 32.75 33.33 -0.21
CA LEU A 28 31.49 32.94 0.44
C LEU A 28 30.35 32.63 -0.56
N LEU A 29 30.48 33.04 -1.83
CA LEU A 29 29.56 32.71 -2.91
C LEU A 29 29.97 31.45 -3.71
N LEU A 30 31.09 30.83 -3.35
CA LEU A 30 31.59 29.57 -3.91
C LEU A 30 31.52 28.41 -2.92
N LEU A 31 30.55 28.45 -1.99
CA LEU A 31 30.10 27.27 -1.25
C LEU A 31 28.89 26.65 -1.98
N PRO A 32 28.78 25.32 -2.00
CA PRO A 32 28.31 24.61 -3.18
C PRO A 32 26.79 24.58 -3.20
N GLY A 33 26.17 25.17 -4.22
CA GLY A 33 24.72 25.05 -4.46
C GLY A 33 24.24 23.59 -4.48
N ASN A 34 25.15 22.64 -4.78
CA ASN A 34 24.88 21.21 -4.77
C ASN A 34 24.64 20.62 -3.37
N ILE A 35 25.27 21.15 -2.31
CA ILE A 35 25.10 20.60 -0.94
C ILE A 35 23.69 20.91 -0.41
N LEU A 36 23.19 22.13 -0.67
CA LEU A 36 21.86 22.54 -0.20
C LEU A 36 20.73 21.81 -0.94
N ALA A 37 20.86 21.65 -2.26
CA ALA A 37 19.89 20.92 -3.09
C ALA A 37 19.82 19.41 -2.76
N ASN A 38 20.97 18.78 -2.46
CA ASN A 38 21.01 17.37 -2.08
C ASN A 38 20.37 17.12 -0.71
N ASN A 39 20.58 18.01 0.27
CA ASN A 39 19.96 17.88 1.59
C ASN A 39 18.42 17.96 1.53
N PHE A 40 17.88 18.80 0.66
CA PHE A 40 16.42 18.91 0.45
C PHE A 40 15.83 17.66 -0.21
N LYS A 41 16.47 17.14 -1.27
CA LYS A 41 16.06 15.90 -1.95
C LYS A 41 16.15 14.67 -1.04
N LEU A 42 17.18 14.62 -0.18
CA LEU A 42 17.34 13.58 0.83
C LEU A 42 16.16 13.58 1.81
N SER A 43 15.77 14.75 2.32
CA SER A 43 14.60 14.84 3.21
C SER A 43 13.30 14.46 2.52
N ASP A 44 13.10 14.87 1.27
CA ASP A 44 11.89 14.54 0.51
C ASP A 44 11.77 13.04 0.21
N LEU A 45 12.86 12.41 -0.23
CA LEU A 45 12.88 10.97 -0.50
C LEU A 45 12.69 10.15 0.79
N THR A 46 13.31 10.57 1.89
CA THR A 46 13.13 9.94 3.21
C THR A 46 11.67 10.04 3.68
N ASN A 47 11.05 11.21 3.54
CA ASN A 47 9.63 11.40 3.86
C ASN A 47 8.73 10.49 3.01
N LYS A 48 9.03 10.37 1.71
CA LYS A 48 8.31 9.48 0.80
C LYS A 48 8.47 8.01 1.18
N MET A 49 9.66 7.58 1.61
CA MET A 49 9.86 6.23 2.12
C MET A 49 9.02 5.94 3.38
N ALA A 50 8.87 6.92 4.28
CA ALA A 50 8.00 6.79 5.44
C ALA A 50 6.51 6.68 5.05
N GLU A 51 6.07 7.45 4.04
CA GLU A 51 4.72 7.33 3.47
C GLU A 51 4.46 5.94 2.88
N ILE A 52 5.40 5.42 2.07
CA ILE A 52 5.32 4.08 1.48
C ILE A 52 5.23 3.01 2.57
N SER A 53 6.10 3.08 3.57
CA SER A 53 6.15 2.11 4.67
C SER A 53 4.82 2.12 5.45
N SER A 54 4.32 3.31 5.82
CA SER A 54 3.03 3.45 6.50
C SER A 54 1.86 2.92 5.67
N LEU A 55 1.85 3.17 4.35
CA LEU A 55 0.81 2.66 3.48
C LEU A 55 0.89 1.14 3.33
N ARG A 56 2.09 0.59 3.18
CA ARG A 56 2.35 -0.85 3.08
C ARG A 56 1.85 -1.58 4.32
N ASP A 57 2.15 -1.08 5.52
CA ASP A 57 1.68 -1.67 6.77
C ASP A 57 0.15 -1.72 6.83
N LYS A 58 -0.53 -0.65 6.38
CA LYS A 58 -1.99 -0.61 6.31
C LYS A 58 -2.53 -1.62 5.30
N VAL A 59 -1.92 -1.75 4.13
CA VAL A 59 -2.30 -2.73 3.10
C VAL A 59 -2.17 -4.16 3.65
N ILE A 60 -1.04 -4.50 4.28
CA ILE A 60 -0.81 -5.80 4.92
C ILE A 60 -1.84 -6.07 6.01
N GLN A 61 -2.14 -5.06 6.85
CA GLN A 61 -3.17 -5.18 7.88
C GLN A 61 -4.54 -5.49 7.26
N ARG A 62 -4.90 -4.85 6.14
CA ARG A 62 -6.17 -5.10 5.43
C ARG A 62 -6.20 -6.49 4.80
N GLN A 63 -5.10 -6.94 4.22
CA GLN A 63 -4.97 -8.30 3.68
C GLN A 63 -5.18 -9.35 4.78
N ALA A 64 -4.58 -9.15 5.95
CA ALA A 64 -4.75 -10.03 7.10
C ALA A 64 -6.21 -10.03 7.62
N GLN A 65 -6.87 -8.87 7.66
CA GLN A 65 -8.28 -8.76 8.02
C GLN A 65 -9.19 -9.51 7.03
N ALA A 66 -8.98 -9.35 5.73
CA ALA A 66 -9.74 -10.05 4.69
C ALA A 66 -9.54 -11.58 4.80
N SER A 67 -8.28 -12.02 4.97
CA SER A 67 -7.95 -13.43 5.18
C SER A 67 -8.61 -14.02 6.42
N LYS A 68 -8.69 -13.25 7.51
CA LYS A 68 -9.40 -13.65 8.73
C LYS A 68 -10.91 -13.82 8.48
N LEU A 69 -11.54 -12.87 7.77
CA LEU A 69 -12.95 -12.95 7.42
C LEU A 69 -13.25 -14.16 6.53
N ILE A 70 -12.40 -14.47 5.55
CA ILE A 70 -12.53 -15.68 4.73
C ILE A 70 -12.57 -16.93 5.61
N LYS A 71 -11.66 -17.05 6.58
CA LYS A 71 -11.62 -18.20 7.50
C LYS A 71 -12.89 -18.30 8.33
N GLN A 72 -13.36 -17.19 8.89
CA GLN A 72 -14.58 -17.15 9.69
C GLN A 72 -15.82 -17.55 8.88
N LEU A 73 -15.98 -16.99 7.68
CA LEU A 73 -17.09 -17.31 6.78
C LEU A 73 -17.04 -18.75 6.28
N SER A 74 -15.84 -19.29 6.02
CA SER A 74 -15.66 -20.70 5.67
C SER A 74 -16.11 -21.61 6.81
N GLN A 75 -15.79 -21.27 8.05
CA GLN A 75 -16.27 -22.01 9.22
C GLN A 75 -17.79 -21.91 9.35
N THR A 76 -18.38 -20.72 9.22
CA THR A 76 -19.85 -20.55 9.22
C THR A 76 -20.51 -21.40 8.15
N MET A 77 -19.93 -21.50 6.95
CA MET A 77 -20.45 -22.37 5.90
C MET A 77 -20.41 -23.85 6.29
N VAL A 78 -19.36 -24.31 6.98
CA VAL A 78 -19.29 -25.69 7.51
C VAL A 78 -20.41 -25.94 8.51
N ASP A 79 -20.62 -25.02 9.45
CA ASP A 79 -21.65 -25.16 10.49
C ASP A 79 -23.06 -25.20 9.86
N LEU A 80 -23.32 -24.35 8.87
CA LEU A 80 -24.59 -24.34 8.12
C LEU A 80 -24.81 -25.65 7.35
N LYS A 81 -23.76 -26.23 6.76
CA LYS A 81 -23.83 -27.51 6.06
C LYS A 81 -24.16 -28.65 7.03
N GLU A 82 -23.56 -28.66 8.23
CA GLU A 82 -23.86 -29.67 9.25
C GLU A 82 -25.30 -29.54 9.78
N GLU A 83 -25.80 -28.31 9.93
CA GLU A 83 -27.20 -28.09 10.29
C GLU A 83 -28.16 -28.63 9.21
N ILE A 84 -27.88 -28.35 7.93
CA ILE A 84 -28.67 -28.90 6.82
C ILE A 84 -28.64 -30.44 6.85
N LYS A 85 -27.49 -31.07 7.12
CA LYS A 85 -27.39 -32.54 7.26
C LYS A 85 -28.19 -33.06 8.46
N GLY A 86 -28.24 -32.31 9.56
CA GLY A 86 -29.07 -32.61 10.72
C GLY A 86 -30.55 -32.62 10.39
N GLU A 87 -31.05 -31.53 9.81
CA GLU A 87 -32.45 -31.39 9.42
C GLU A 87 -32.85 -32.40 8.33
N LYS A 88 -31.97 -32.65 7.34
CA LYS A 88 -32.16 -33.69 6.33
C LYS A 88 -32.41 -35.06 6.97
N ARG A 89 -31.58 -35.46 7.94
CA ARG A 89 -31.71 -36.76 8.63
C ARG A 89 -32.99 -36.82 9.46
N LYS A 90 -33.28 -35.77 10.22
CA LYS A 90 -34.46 -35.66 11.09
C LYS A 90 -35.77 -35.76 10.31
N LEU A 91 -35.84 -35.10 9.16
CA LEU A 91 -37.05 -34.99 8.34
C LEU A 91 -37.07 -35.98 7.17
N ARG A 92 -36.04 -36.82 7.03
CA ARG A 92 -35.86 -37.79 5.93
C ARG A 92 -35.99 -37.16 4.54
N ILE A 93 -35.51 -35.93 4.39
CA ILE A 93 -35.53 -35.19 3.10
C ILE A 93 -34.60 -35.90 2.12
N THR A 94 -35.09 -36.18 0.91
CA THR A 94 -34.34 -36.96 -0.08
C THR A 94 -33.86 -36.13 -1.27
N SER A 95 -34.55 -35.04 -1.59
CA SER A 95 -34.28 -34.21 -2.77
C SER A 95 -34.04 -32.73 -2.43
N CYS A 96 -33.40 -32.00 -3.34
CA CYS A 96 -33.23 -30.55 -3.21
C CYS A 96 -34.58 -29.83 -3.19
N GLN A 97 -35.55 -30.28 -4.00
CA GLN A 97 -36.87 -29.67 -4.06
C GLN A 97 -37.65 -29.78 -2.72
N GLU A 98 -37.50 -30.89 -2.01
CA GLU A 98 -38.01 -31.03 -0.64
C GLU A 98 -37.23 -30.16 0.35
N ALA A 99 -35.90 -30.08 0.18
CA ALA A 99 -35.02 -29.31 1.04
C ALA A 99 -35.35 -27.82 1.04
N ILE A 100 -35.53 -27.21 -0.13
CA ILE A 100 -35.85 -25.78 -0.27
C ILE A 100 -37.29 -25.43 0.16
N ARG A 101 -38.15 -26.44 0.38
CA ARG A 101 -39.48 -26.24 0.99
C ARG A 101 -39.42 -26.17 2.51
N ASN A 102 -38.34 -26.67 3.14
CA ASN A 102 -38.10 -26.47 4.55
C ASN A 102 -37.49 -25.07 4.78
N PRO A 103 -38.14 -24.18 5.55
CA PRO A 103 -37.68 -22.80 5.71
C PRO A 103 -36.26 -22.66 6.28
N ARG A 104 -35.86 -23.58 7.19
CA ARG A 104 -34.54 -23.54 7.81
C ARG A 104 -33.46 -23.96 6.82
N ILE A 105 -33.70 -25.02 6.05
CA ILE A 105 -32.75 -25.50 5.03
C ILE A 105 -32.64 -24.49 3.89
N ASP A 106 -33.76 -23.96 3.39
CA ASP A 106 -33.76 -22.92 2.35
C ASP A 106 -32.97 -21.68 2.77
N TYR A 107 -33.20 -21.19 4.00
CA TYR A 107 -32.43 -20.08 4.55
C TYR A 107 -30.92 -20.39 4.59
N ASN A 108 -30.54 -21.57 5.10
CA ASN A 108 -29.13 -21.95 5.18
C ASN A 108 -28.49 -22.08 3.80
N ILE A 109 -29.19 -22.65 2.81
CA ILE A 109 -28.70 -22.72 1.41
C ILE A 109 -28.49 -21.32 0.85
N LYS A 110 -29.46 -20.40 1.00
CA LYS A 110 -29.34 -19.01 0.55
C LYS A 110 -28.19 -18.27 1.23
N LEU A 111 -27.97 -18.53 2.51
CA LEU A 111 -26.86 -17.94 3.25
C LEU A 111 -25.51 -18.48 2.75
N ILE A 112 -25.41 -19.78 2.49
CA ILE A 112 -24.20 -20.38 1.89
C ILE A 112 -23.91 -19.77 0.51
N GLN A 113 -24.91 -19.60 -0.36
CA GLN A 113 -24.74 -18.96 -1.68
C GLN A 113 -24.14 -17.56 -1.55
N LYS A 114 -24.65 -16.74 -0.62
CA LYS A 114 -24.13 -15.39 -0.34
C LYS A 114 -22.71 -15.43 0.21
N ILE A 115 -22.41 -16.37 1.11
CA ILE A 115 -21.07 -16.54 1.69
C ILE A 115 -20.05 -16.89 0.60
N LEU A 116 -20.38 -17.78 -0.33
CA LEU A 116 -19.48 -18.15 -1.43
C LEU A 116 -19.11 -16.95 -2.29
N VAL A 117 -20.11 -16.15 -2.66
CA VAL A 117 -19.89 -14.90 -3.40
C VAL A 117 -18.98 -13.95 -2.64
N TYR A 118 -19.24 -13.76 -1.34
CA TYR A 118 -18.45 -12.85 -0.52
C TYR A 118 -17.00 -13.33 -0.33
N ILE A 119 -16.80 -14.63 -0.14
CA ILE A 119 -15.46 -15.25 -0.08
C ILE A 119 -14.72 -15.06 -1.40
N SER A 120 -15.38 -15.24 -2.54
CA SER A 120 -14.76 -15.03 -3.85
C SER A 120 -14.21 -13.60 -3.98
N ARG A 121 -15.01 -12.59 -3.63
CA ARG A 121 -14.58 -11.19 -3.67
C ARG A 121 -13.50 -10.86 -2.65
N LEU A 122 -13.57 -11.45 -1.46
CA LEU A 122 -12.50 -11.32 -0.47
C LEU A 122 -11.18 -11.90 -0.99
N ASN A 123 -11.20 -13.03 -1.70
CA ASN A 123 -10.00 -13.64 -2.27
C ASN A 123 -9.38 -12.75 -3.36
N GLU A 124 -10.19 -12.22 -4.27
CA GLU A 124 -9.74 -11.21 -5.25
C GLU A 124 -9.10 -10.01 -4.55
N LYS A 125 -9.72 -9.55 -3.45
CA LYS A 125 -9.19 -8.43 -2.66
C LYS A 125 -7.87 -8.77 -1.99
N VAL A 126 -7.72 -9.97 -1.44
CA VAL A 126 -6.46 -10.44 -0.84
C VAL A 126 -5.35 -10.45 -1.88
N GLN A 127 -5.61 -10.97 -3.09
CA GLN A 127 -4.63 -10.98 -4.18
C GLN A 127 -4.25 -9.56 -4.60
N TYR A 128 -5.21 -8.66 -4.72
CA TYR A 128 -4.95 -7.26 -5.07
C TYR A 128 -4.09 -6.55 -4.01
N LEU A 129 -4.36 -6.79 -2.73
CA LEU A 129 -3.58 -6.22 -1.63
C LEU A 129 -2.18 -6.84 -1.51
N ASP A 130 -2.03 -8.10 -1.89
CA ASP A 130 -0.74 -8.79 -1.95
C ASP A 130 0.20 -8.09 -2.96
N ILE A 131 -0.29 -7.92 -4.20
CA ILE A 131 0.40 -7.18 -5.27
C ILE A 131 0.74 -5.75 -4.81
N ALA A 132 -0.21 -5.06 -4.17
CA ALA A 132 0.02 -3.72 -3.65
C ALA A 132 1.15 -3.68 -2.61
N SER A 133 1.23 -4.68 -1.74
CA SER A 133 2.28 -4.77 -0.71
C SER A 133 3.67 -5.02 -1.31
N GLU A 134 3.74 -5.80 -2.40
CA GLU A 134 4.96 -6.07 -3.16
C GLU A 134 5.41 -4.85 -3.96
N GLU A 135 4.50 -4.18 -4.68
CA GLU A 135 4.80 -2.94 -5.42
C GLU A 135 5.37 -1.86 -4.48
N LEU A 136 4.77 -1.69 -3.29
CA LEU A 136 5.24 -0.73 -2.28
C LEU A 136 6.60 -1.14 -1.69
N ALA A 137 6.83 -2.44 -1.43
CA ALA A 137 8.12 -2.93 -0.94
C ALA A 137 9.23 -2.69 -1.97
N PHE A 138 8.95 -2.93 -3.25
CA PHE A 138 9.89 -2.68 -4.33
C PHE A 138 10.28 -1.21 -4.43
N LEU A 139 9.30 -0.29 -4.38
CA LEU A 139 9.57 1.15 -4.40
C LEU A 139 10.36 1.62 -3.18
N TYR A 140 10.08 1.07 -2.01
CA TYR A 140 10.87 1.34 -0.81
C TYR A 140 12.32 0.93 -1.01
N GLN A 141 12.56 -0.30 -1.50
CA GLN A 141 13.92 -0.80 -1.75
C GLN A 141 14.65 0.05 -2.80
N GLN A 142 13.97 0.43 -3.88
CA GLN A 142 14.54 1.28 -4.91
C GLN A 142 14.93 2.66 -4.34
N ALA A 143 14.09 3.25 -3.48
CA ALA A 143 14.40 4.51 -2.83
C ALA A 143 15.58 4.39 -1.85
N GLU A 144 15.66 3.29 -1.10
CA GLU A 144 16.79 3.02 -0.21
C GLU A 144 18.11 2.87 -0.98
N ASP A 145 18.07 2.18 -2.12
CA ASP A 145 19.26 1.99 -2.96
C ASP A 145 19.68 3.28 -3.65
N ASP A 146 18.74 4.05 -4.19
CA ASP A 146 19.02 5.36 -4.78
C ASP A 146 19.54 6.37 -3.72
N LEU A 147 19.11 6.26 -2.45
CA LEU A 147 19.71 7.06 -1.36
C LEU A 147 21.20 6.78 -1.14
N LYS A 148 21.65 5.51 -1.28
CA LYS A 148 23.05 5.12 -1.09
C LYS A 148 23.97 5.68 -2.15
N ILE A 149 23.44 6.03 -3.33
CA ILE A 149 24.20 6.54 -4.48
C ILE A 149 23.76 7.95 -4.89
N LEU A 150 23.06 8.67 -4.02
CA LEU A 150 22.39 9.95 -4.32
C LEU A 150 23.34 11.01 -4.88
N GLU A 151 24.58 11.06 -4.39
CA GLU A 151 25.60 12.01 -4.88
C GLU A 151 25.98 11.79 -6.36
N THR A 152 25.69 10.60 -6.89
CA THR A 152 26.01 10.19 -8.27
C THR A 152 24.77 10.14 -9.17
N LEU A 153 23.58 10.30 -8.60
CA LEU A 153 22.33 10.21 -9.31
C LEU A 153 21.96 11.53 -9.98
N SER A 154 21.50 11.45 -11.23
CA SER A 154 20.91 12.60 -11.90
C SER A 154 19.59 12.98 -11.26
N ASP A 155 19.33 14.28 -11.15
CA ASP A 155 18.07 14.87 -10.67
C ASP A 155 16.83 14.26 -11.36
N MET A 156 16.91 14.04 -12.67
CA MET A 156 15.84 13.42 -13.46
C MET A 156 15.45 12.01 -12.96
N LYS A 157 16.42 11.23 -12.47
CA LYS A 157 16.15 9.87 -11.97
C LYS A 157 15.46 9.92 -10.59
N ILE A 158 15.86 10.87 -9.73
CA ILE A 158 15.22 11.11 -8.43
C ILE A 158 13.77 11.60 -8.63
N GLU A 159 13.56 12.56 -9.54
CA GLU A 159 12.21 13.06 -9.86
C GLU A 159 11.29 11.97 -10.43
N LYS A 160 11.82 11.11 -11.31
CA LYS A 160 11.08 9.96 -11.84
C LYS A 160 10.65 9.01 -10.72
N LEU A 161 11.56 8.68 -9.80
CA LEU A 161 11.25 7.83 -8.66
C LEU A 161 10.18 8.46 -7.76
N MET A 162 10.31 9.76 -7.44
CA MET A 162 9.27 10.48 -6.67
C MET A 162 7.91 10.45 -7.38
N GLY A 163 7.89 10.59 -8.70
CA GLY A 163 6.69 10.44 -9.52
C GLY A 163 6.05 9.06 -9.40
N GLN A 164 6.86 7.99 -9.49
CA GLN A 164 6.39 6.61 -9.33
C GLN A 164 5.83 6.37 -7.92
N ILE A 165 6.51 6.85 -6.88
CA ILE A 165 6.04 6.74 -5.50
C ILE A 165 4.69 7.43 -5.32
N ASN A 166 4.54 8.66 -5.82
CA ASN A 166 3.29 9.41 -5.70
C ASN A 166 2.14 8.71 -6.43
N GLN A 167 2.39 8.20 -7.64
CA GLN A 167 1.39 7.47 -8.42
C GLN A 167 0.93 6.20 -7.71
N THR A 168 1.86 5.37 -7.23
CA THR A 168 1.55 4.10 -6.56
C THR A 168 0.89 4.33 -5.20
N THR A 169 1.34 5.33 -4.44
CA THR A 169 0.72 5.71 -3.16
C THR A 169 -0.72 6.15 -3.38
N HIS A 170 -0.97 7.00 -4.38
CA HIS A 170 -2.32 7.47 -4.70
C HIS A 170 -3.25 6.34 -5.13
N LYS A 171 -2.76 5.40 -5.97
CA LYS A 171 -3.48 4.21 -6.44
C LYS A 171 -4.04 3.38 -5.26
N TYR A 172 -3.29 3.23 -4.18
CA TYR A 172 -3.65 2.35 -3.06
C TYR A 172 -4.18 3.08 -1.82
N GLN A 173 -4.22 4.41 -1.82
CA GLN A 173 -4.60 5.18 -0.64
C GLN A 173 -6.06 4.94 -0.20
N SER A 174 -6.95 4.63 -1.13
CA SER A 174 -8.35 4.26 -0.84
C SER A 174 -8.45 2.95 -0.07
N GLU A 175 -7.56 1.99 -0.35
CA GLU A 175 -7.56 0.66 0.26
C GLU A 175 -7.18 0.68 1.74
N ALA A 176 -6.35 1.64 2.12
CA ALA A 176 -6.01 1.86 3.52
C ALA A 176 -7.24 2.27 4.37
N LYS A 177 -8.25 2.90 3.76
CA LYS A 177 -9.40 3.48 4.47
C LYS A 177 -10.39 2.42 4.95
N GLY A 178 -10.62 1.35 4.18
CA GLY A 178 -11.57 0.30 4.58
C GLY A 178 -11.69 -0.84 3.58
N LEU A 179 -12.20 -1.97 4.07
CA LEU A 179 -12.48 -3.14 3.25
C LEU A 179 -13.87 -2.99 2.62
N SER A 180 -13.94 -2.34 1.46
CA SER A 180 -15.18 -2.26 0.67
C SER A 180 -15.26 -3.43 -0.30
N ILE A 181 -16.39 -4.14 -0.30
CA ILE A 181 -16.65 -5.26 -1.20
C ILE A 181 -17.91 -4.97 -1.99
N ASP A 182 -17.75 -4.89 -3.31
CA ASP A 182 -18.89 -4.82 -4.22
C ASP A 182 -19.37 -6.24 -4.54
N VAL A 183 -20.61 -6.52 -4.16
CA VAL A 183 -21.29 -7.80 -4.41
C VAL A 183 -22.34 -7.69 -5.52
N ASN A 184 -22.48 -6.53 -6.15
CA ASN A 184 -23.45 -6.31 -7.21
C ASN A 184 -23.09 -7.10 -8.48
N GLY A 185 -24.11 -7.61 -9.17
CA GLY A 185 -23.96 -8.28 -10.46
C GLY A 185 -23.39 -9.70 -10.43
N ILE A 186 -23.24 -10.31 -9.25
CA ILE A 186 -22.70 -11.67 -9.12
C ILE A 186 -23.85 -12.69 -9.14
N VAL A 187 -23.68 -13.72 -9.96
CA VAL A 187 -24.62 -14.84 -10.06
C VAL A 187 -24.44 -15.76 -8.86
N LEU A 188 -25.52 -16.00 -8.12
CA LEU A 188 -25.53 -16.99 -7.03
C LEU A 188 -25.50 -18.39 -7.63
N SER A 189 -24.69 -19.29 -7.06
CA SER A 189 -24.73 -20.72 -7.37
C SER A 189 -26.16 -21.26 -7.19
N PRO A 190 -26.67 -22.13 -8.07
CA PRO A 190 -27.98 -22.74 -7.90
C PRO A 190 -28.11 -23.50 -6.56
N PRO A 191 -29.31 -23.54 -5.94
CA PRO A 191 -29.54 -24.32 -4.71
C PRO A 191 -29.13 -25.80 -4.84
N GLU A 192 -29.31 -26.37 -6.03
CA GLU A 192 -28.96 -27.74 -6.36
C GLU A 192 -27.45 -28.00 -6.25
N GLU A 193 -26.62 -27.03 -6.62
CA GLU A 193 -25.16 -27.14 -6.50
C GLU A 193 -24.74 -27.23 -5.03
N ILE A 194 -25.32 -26.36 -4.19
CA ILE A 194 -25.07 -26.38 -2.74
C ILE A 194 -25.56 -27.69 -2.14
N TRP A 195 -26.77 -28.11 -2.49
CA TRP A 195 -27.35 -29.38 -2.03
C TRP A 195 -26.48 -30.58 -2.42
N ASN A 196 -26.02 -30.63 -3.68
CA ASN A 196 -25.14 -31.68 -4.17
C ASN A 196 -23.81 -31.72 -3.41
N SER A 197 -23.24 -30.56 -3.07
CA SER A 197 -22.02 -30.48 -2.25
C SER A 197 -22.20 -31.01 -0.82
N ILE A 198 -23.44 -31.07 -0.32
CA ILE A 198 -23.76 -31.55 1.03
C ILE A 198 -24.01 -33.07 1.03
N ILE A 199 -24.62 -33.60 -0.04
CA ILE A 199 -24.92 -35.03 -0.18
C ILE A 199 -23.74 -35.84 -0.74
N ALA A 200 -22.82 -35.21 -1.48
CA ALA A 200 -21.61 -35.86 -1.95
C ALA A 200 -20.74 -36.24 -0.74
N ASN A 201 -20.52 -37.54 -0.54
CA ASN A 201 -19.63 -38.03 0.51
C ASN A 201 -18.18 -37.61 0.21
N PRO A 202 -17.37 -37.25 1.22
CA PRO A 202 -15.94 -36.93 1.05
C PRO A 202 -15.07 -38.16 0.74
N LYS A 203 -15.63 -39.23 0.16
CA LYS A 203 -14.92 -40.47 -0.22
C LYS A 203 -15.22 -40.81 -1.68
N SER A 204 -14.74 -39.98 -2.58
CA SER A 204 -14.56 -40.33 -4.00
C SER A 204 -13.49 -39.40 -4.56
N GLY A 205 -12.24 -39.75 -4.28
CA GLY A 205 -11.02 -39.02 -4.63
C GLY A 205 -9.86 -39.56 -3.83
#